data_AF-A0A9D6JH07-F1
#
_entry.id   AF-A0A9D6JH07-F1
#
_cell.length_a   1.000
_cell.length_b   1.000
_cell.length_c   1.000
_cell.angle_alpha   90.00
_cell.angle_beta   90.00
_cell.angle_gamma   90.00
#
_symmetry.space_group_name_H-M   'P 1'
#
loop_
_entity.id
_entity.type
_entity.pdbx_description
1 polymer ?
#
loop_
_entity_poly.entity_id
_entity_poly.type
_entity_poly.pdbx_seq_one_letter_code
_entity_poly.pdbx_strand_id
1 'polypeptide(L)'
;MNLGGLIARAALLKEQMKKQPCKRCGLHYDPIEMKQCPHCSHLDEPGLAKLLEQKENEIQSNKSLGFWFFIGAIVLLFIMIISA
;
A
#
# COMPACT_ATOMS: atom_id res chain seq x y z
N MET A 1 14.92 0.15 21.35
CA MET A 1 13.97 1.02 20.61
C MET A 1 14.02 2.40 21.27
N ASN A 2 14.33 3.46 20.54
CA ASN A 2 14.46 4.80 21.12
C ASN A 2 13.09 5.49 21.27
N LEU A 3 12.89 6.21 22.39
CA LEU A 3 11.65 6.91 22.72
C LEU A 3 11.22 7.88 21.61
N GLY A 4 12.19 8.60 21.00
CA GLY A 4 11.92 9.48 19.86
C GLY A 4 11.34 8.76 18.64
N GLY A 5 11.76 7.52 18.38
CA GLY A 5 11.22 6.71 17.28
C GLY A 5 9.77 6.29 17.52
N LEU A 6 9.39 6.03 18.77
CA LEU A 6 8.02 5.69 19.14
C LEU A 6 7.07 6.89 19.01
N ILE A 7 7.52 8.08 19.41
CA ILE A 7 6.74 9.32 19.26
C ILE A 7 6.52 9.65 17.78
N ALA A 8 7.56 9.55 16.94
CA ALA A 8 7.44 9.75 15.50
C ALA A 8 6.43 8.77 14.88
N ARG A 9 6.47 7.50 15.27
CA ARG A 9 5.49 6.49 14.83
C ARG A 9 4.07 6.82 15.28
N ALA A 10 3.89 7.27 16.52
CA ALA A 10 2.57 7.65 17.04
C ALA A 10 1.99 8.86 16.29
N ALA A 11 2.81 9.86 15.96
CA ALA A 11 2.40 11.01 15.15
C ALA A 11 1.96 10.59 13.74
N LEU A 12 2.75 9.73 13.08
CA LEU A 12 2.40 9.19 11.76
C LEU A 12 1.11 8.37 11.80
N LEU A 13 0.94 7.49 12.80
CA LEU A 13 -0.28 6.69 12.95
C LEU A 13 -1.51 7.57 13.16
N LYS A 14 -1.39 8.62 13.99
CA LYS A 14 -2.47 9.59 14.20
C LYS A 14 -2.88 10.31 12.91
N GLU A 15 -1.91 10.65 12.07
CA GLU A 15 -2.17 11.27 10.76
C GLU A 15 -2.81 10.28 9.77
N GLN A 16 -2.38 9.02 9.77
CA GLN A 16 -2.97 7.96 8.94
C GLN A 16 -4.41 7.63 9.36
N MET A 17 -4.73 7.64 10.66
CA MET A 17 -6.09 7.38 11.17
C MET A 17 -7.14 8.40 10.70
N LYS A 18 -6.74 9.61 10.31
CA LYS A 18 -7.66 10.60 9.75
C LYS A 18 -8.15 10.23 8.35
N LYS A 19 -7.37 9.43 7.62
CA LYS A 19 -7.68 9.05 6.25
C LYS A 19 -8.72 7.92 6.25
N GLN A 20 -9.75 8.09 5.45
CA GLN A 20 -10.83 7.12 5.28
C GLN A 20 -10.87 6.58 3.85
N PRO A 21 -11.25 5.31 3.64
CA PRO A 21 -11.33 4.74 2.31
C PRO A 21 -12.49 5.38 1.53
N CYS A 22 -12.23 5.77 0.29
CA CYS A 22 -13.26 6.25 -0.62
C CYS A 22 -14.22 5.13 -1.04
N LYS A 23 -15.53 5.39 -1.02
CA LYS A 23 -16.55 4.42 -1.46
C LYS A 23 -16.51 4.07 -2.95
N ARG A 24 -15.99 4.98 -3.80
CA ARG A 24 -15.92 4.78 -5.26
C ARG A 24 -14.65 4.06 -5.68
N CYS A 25 -13.50 4.62 -5.30
CA CYS A 25 -12.20 4.11 -5.76
C CYS A 25 -11.45 3.30 -4.70
N GLY A 26 -11.89 3.25 -3.44
CA GLY A 26 -11.22 2.51 -2.36
C GLY A 26 -9.90 3.09 -1.87
N LEU A 27 -9.45 4.24 -2.40
CA LEU A 27 -8.23 4.93 -1.94
C LEU A 27 -8.50 5.74 -0.67
N HIS A 28 -7.54 5.77 0.24
CA HIS A 28 -7.62 6.54 1.48
C HIS A 28 -7.42 8.04 1.21
N TYR A 29 -8.34 8.87 1.69
CA TYR A 29 -8.25 10.32 1.65
C TYR A 29 -8.76 10.91 2.97
N ASP A 30 -8.38 12.14 3.31
CA ASP A 30 -8.91 12.82 4.49
C ASP A 30 -10.22 13.55 4.11
N PRO A 31 -11.40 13.07 4.56
CA PRO A 31 -12.68 13.72 4.23
C PRO A 31 -12.90 15.03 4.99
N ILE A 32 -12.13 15.29 6.06
CA ILE A 32 -12.19 16.51 6.86
C ILE A 32 -11.48 17.64 6.10
N GLU A 33 -10.32 17.34 5.52
CA GLU A 33 -9.56 18.29 4.71
C GLU A 33 -10.13 18.44 3.29
N MET A 34 -10.60 17.33 2.70
CA MET A 34 -11.10 17.29 1.33
C MET A 34 -12.55 16.77 1.29
N LYS A 35 -13.51 17.66 1.02
CA LYS A 35 -14.94 17.30 0.93
C LYS A 35 -15.26 16.24 -0.13
N GLN A 36 -14.40 16.09 -1.14
CA GLN A 36 -14.54 15.12 -2.21
C GLN A 36 -13.25 14.35 -2.39
N CYS A 37 -13.34 13.10 -2.87
CA CYS A 37 -12.16 12.28 -3.07
C CYS A 37 -11.27 12.86 -4.20
N PRO A 38 -10.02 13.26 -3.91
CA PRO A 38 -9.16 13.90 -4.91
C PRO A 38 -8.79 12.97 -6.07
N HIS A 39 -8.85 11.65 -5.84
CA HIS A 39 -8.45 10.64 -6.82
C HIS A 39 -9.52 10.33 -7.85
N CYS A 40 -10.80 10.46 -7.50
CA CYS A 40 -11.88 9.98 -8.36
C CYS A 40 -13.07 10.93 -8.52
N SER A 41 -13.15 12.03 -7.75
CA SER A 41 -14.28 12.97 -7.84
C SER A 41 -14.43 13.57 -9.23
N HIS A 42 -13.31 13.78 -9.93
CA HIS A 42 -13.25 14.37 -11.27
C HIS A 42 -13.36 13.35 -12.42
N LEU A 43 -13.45 12.05 -12.12
CA LEU A 43 -13.56 11.02 -13.16
C LEU A 43 -15.02 10.56 -13.32
N ASP A 44 -15.45 10.47 -14.57
CA ASP A 44 -16.64 9.75 -15.00
C ASP A 44 -16.43 8.23 -14.88
N GLU A 45 -17.50 7.45 -15.05
CA GLU A 45 -17.47 5.98 -14.97
C GLU A 45 -16.35 5.31 -15.78
N PRO A 46 -16.10 5.65 -17.06
CA PRO A 46 -15.00 5.03 -17.82
C PRO A 46 -13.62 5.39 -17.26
N GLY A 47 -13.46 6.61 -16.76
CA GLY A 47 -12.22 7.05 -16.12
C GLY A 47 -11.97 6.31 -14.80
N LEU A 48 -13.02 6.12 -14.00
CA LEU A 48 -12.96 5.35 -12.75
C LEU A 48 -12.58 3.90 -13.01
N ALA A 49 -13.15 3.27 -14.04
CA ALA A 49 -12.82 1.89 -14.42
C ALA A 49 -11.33 1.73 -14.77
N LYS A 50 -10.78 2.67 -15.55
CA LYS A 50 -9.35 2.68 -15.90
C LYS A 50 -8.46 2.83 -14.68
N LEU A 51 -8.83 3.70 -13.74
CA LEU A 51 -8.07 3.89 -12.49
C LEU A 51 -8.08 2.63 -11.62
N LEU A 52 -9.20 1.92 -11.56
CA LEU A 52 -9.30 0.65 -10.83
C LEU A 52 -8.48 -0.46 -11.51
N GLU A 53 -8.51 -0.54 -12.84
CA GLU A 53 -7.69 -1.50 -13.61
C GLU A 53 -6.19 -1.26 -13.40
N GLN A 54 -5.74 0.00 -13.46
CA GLN A 54 -4.34 0.34 -13.18
C GLN A 54 -3.92 -0.08 -11.78
N LYS A 55 -4.77 0.17 -10.77
CA LYS A 55 -4.49 -0.26 -9.40
C LYS A 55 -4.37 -1.78 -9.30
N GLU A 56 -5.27 -2.54 -9.92
CA GLU A 56 -5.23 -4.01 -9.88
C GLU A 56 -3.93 -4.52 -10.52
N ASN A 57 -3.54 -3.95 -11.66
CA ASN A 57 -2.29 -4.29 -12.33
C ASN A 57 -1.05 -4.01 -11.46
N GLU A 58 -1.02 -2.87 -10.74
CA GLU A 58 0.06 -2.56 -9.80
C GLU A 58 0.12 -3.57 -8.63
N ILE A 59 -1.04 -3.94 -8.06
CA ILE A 59 -1.13 -4.94 -7.00
C ILE A 59 -0.64 -6.31 -7.50
N GLN A 60 -1.04 -6.69 -8.71
CA GLN A 60 -0.63 -7.96 -9.32
C GLN A 60 0.87 -7.99 -9.60
N SER A 61 1.43 -6.90 -10.14
CA SER A 61 2.87 -6.79 -10.39
C SER A 61 3.68 -6.87 -9.09
N ASN A 62 3.22 -6.23 -8.01
CA ASN A 62 3.93 -6.25 -6.74
C ASN A 62 3.92 -7.64 -6.05
N LYS A 63 2.86 -8.43 -6.26
CA LYS A 63 2.81 -9.84 -5.78
C LYS A 63 3.91 -10.71 -6.42
N SER A 64 4.26 -10.45 -7.68
CA SER A 64 5.31 -11.20 -8.37
C SER A 64 6.67 -10.99 -7.71
N LEU A 65 6.99 -9.75 -7.33
CA LEU A 65 8.27 -9.42 -6.68
C LEU A 65 8.45 -10.17 -5.36
N GLY A 66 7.43 -10.19 -4.50
CA GLY A 66 7.48 -10.92 -3.23
C GLY A 66 7.74 -12.42 -3.40
N PHE A 67 7.16 -13.03 -4.45
CA PHE A 67 7.38 -14.43 -4.77
C PHE A 67 8.85 -14.71 -5.14
N TRP A 68 9.45 -13.88 -6.00
CA TRP A 68 10.86 -14.03 -6.38
C TRP A 68 11.81 -13.89 -5.19
N PHE A 69 11.57 -12.93 -4.30
CA PHE A 69 12.36 -12.77 -3.07
C PHE A 69 12.22 -13.99 -2.14
N PHE A 70 11.01 -14.55 -2.03
CA PHE A 70 10.77 -15.74 -1.21
C PHE A 70 11.53 -16.97 -1.73
N ILE A 71 11.51 -17.19 -3.05
CA ILE A 71 12.30 -18.27 -3.68
C ILE A 71 13.80 -18.07 -3.43
N GLY A 72 14.32 -16.85 -3.61
CA GLY A 72 15.73 -16.54 -3.31
C GLY A 72 16.10 -16.82 -1.85
N ALA A 73 15.23 -16.45 -0.91
CA ALA A 73 15.44 -16.71 0.52
C ALA A 73 15.48 -18.22 0.83
N ILE A 74 14.60 -19.01 0.20
CA ILE A 74 14.61 -20.48 0.35
C ILE A 74 15.93 -21.06 -0.16
N VAL A 75 16.41 -20.64 -1.34
CA VAL A 75 17.67 -21.13 -1.90
C VAL A 75 18.85 -20.80 -0.97
N LEU A 76 18.92 -19.58 -0.45
CA LEU A 76 19.96 -19.19 0.51
C LEU A 76 19.90 -19.99 1.80
N LEU A 77 18.70 -20.27 2.32
CA LEU A 77 18.50 -21.12 3.48
C LEU A 77 19.08 -22.53 3.26
N PHE A 78 18.77 -23.16 2.13
CA PHE A 78 19.30 -24.48 1.79
C PHE A 78 20.82 -24.47 1.66
N ILE A 79 21.39 -23.45 1.02
CA ILE A 79 22.85 -23.29 0.91
C ILE A 79 23.47 -23.22 2.31
N MET A 80 22.93 -22.41 3.20
CA MET A 80 23.43 -22.30 4.57
C MET A 80 23.39 -23.63 5.32
N ILE A 81 22.29 -24.39 5.20
CA ILE A 81 22.14 -25.70 5.87
C ILE A 81 23.14 -26.72 5.34
N ILE A 82 23.41 -26.73 4.03
CA ILE A 82 24.37 -27.67 3.43
C ILE A 82 25.82 -27.29 3.79
N SER A 83 26.10 -25.99 3.93
CA SER A 83 27.43 -25.48 4.27
C SER A 83 27.77 -25.46 5.77
N ALA A 84 26.80 -25.78 6.63
CA ALA A 84 26.93 -25.83 8.08
C ALA A 84 27.20 -27.26 8.56
#